data_AF-A0A0C9SA57-F1
#
_entry.id   AF-A0A0C9SA57-F1
#
_cell.length_a   1.000
_cell.length_b   1.000
_cell.length_c   1.000
_cell.angle_alpha   90.00
_cell.angle_beta   90.00
_cell.angle_gamma   90.00
#
_symmetry.space_group_name_H-M   'P 1'
#
loop_
_entity.id
_entity.type
_entity.pdbx_description
1 polymer ?
#
loop_
_entity_poly.entity_id
_entity_poly.type
_entity_poly.pdbx_seq_one_letter_code
_entity_poly.pdbx_strand_id
1 'polypeptide(L)'
;MEDYDARLEAEKERAKAMEGVPDEEGWITVTKHGKRPVIPRSDAVNQKIASAEKKKRAQKELVNFYTFQIRESKMERIAELRKKFEEDKRRISLMKASRRFRPV
;
A
#
# COMPACT_ATOMS: atom_id res chain seq x y z
N MET A 1 -43.78 4.68 -18.20
CA MET A 1 -42.34 4.89 -17.89
C MET A 1 -42.19 6.11 -16.97
N GLU A 2 -42.87 7.20 -17.31
CA GLU A 2 -42.91 8.45 -16.52
C GLU A 2 -43.41 8.28 -15.07
N ASP A 3 -44.44 7.47 -14.82
CA ASP A 3 -44.96 7.23 -13.45
C ASP A 3 -43.95 6.53 -12.52
N TYR A 4 -43.08 5.68 -13.08
CA TYR A 4 -42.06 4.97 -12.32
C TYR A 4 -40.92 5.92 -11.94
N ASP A 5 -40.49 6.75 -12.89
CA ASP A 5 -39.47 7.76 -12.67
C ASP A 5 -39.91 8.78 -11.63
N ALA A 6 -41.18 9.22 -11.66
CA ALA A 6 -41.77 10.13 -10.68
C ALA A 6 -41.79 9.53 -9.26
N ARG A 7 -42.13 8.24 -9.11
CA ARG A 7 -42.07 7.54 -7.80
C ARG A 7 -40.64 7.49 -7.25
N LEU A 8 -39.68 7.23 -8.13
CA LEU A 8 -38.28 7.06 -7.79
C LEU A 8 -37.61 8.40 -7.44
N GLU A 9 -38.09 9.52 -7.99
CA GLU A 9 -37.70 10.88 -7.58
C GLU A 9 -38.30 11.26 -6.22
N ALA A 10 -39.58 10.99 -6.00
CA ALA A 10 -40.23 11.25 -4.71
C ALA A 10 -39.56 10.48 -3.55
N GLU A 11 -39.15 9.22 -3.78
CA GLU A 11 -38.42 8.43 -2.80
C GLU A 11 -37.03 9.00 -2.50
N LYS A 12 -36.32 9.50 -3.52
CA LYS A 12 -35.02 10.19 -3.33
C LYS A 12 -35.17 11.48 -2.53
N GLU A 13 -36.19 12.28 -2.79
CA GLU A 13 -36.42 13.52 -2.02
C GLU A 13 -36.76 13.22 -0.56
N ARG A 14 -37.53 12.15 -0.29
CA ARG A 14 -37.76 11.67 1.09
C ARG A 14 -36.47 11.21 1.75
N ALA A 15 -35.62 10.46 1.05
CA ALA A 15 -34.34 9.99 1.57
C ALA A 15 -33.36 11.14 1.87
N LYS A 16 -33.36 12.22 1.07
CA LYS A 16 -32.60 13.45 1.34
C LYS A 16 -33.16 14.20 2.55
N ALA A 17 -34.48 14.25 2.71
CA ALA A 17 -35.11 14.91 3.85
C ALA A 17 -34.85 14.18 5.18
N MET A 18 -34.69 12.85 5.14
CA MET A 18 -34.30 12.03 6.29
C MET A 18 -32.78 11.99 6.51
N GLU A 19 -31.97 12.54 5.61
CA GLU A 19 -30.51 12.55 5.75
C GLU A 19 -30.11 13.47 6.92
N GLY A 20 -29.46 12.92 7.93
CA GLY A 20 -28.97 13.67 9.10
C GLY A 20 -30.01 13.96 10.17
N VAL A 21 -31.26 13.49 10.01
CA VAL A 21 -32.26 13.51 11.09
C VAL A 21 -32.09 12.24 11.93
N PRO A 22 -31.81 12.34 13.23
CA PRO A 22 -31.80 11.19 14.12
C PRO A 22 -33.22 10.65 14.31
N ASP A 23 -33.37 9.33 14.24
CA ASP A 23 -34.61 8.63 14.56
C ASP A 23 -34.92 8.75 16.08
N GLU A 24 -36.08 8.25 16.52
CA GLU A 24 -36.52 8.30 17.93
C GLU A 24 -35.53 7.62 18.90
N GLU A 25 -34.71 6.70 18.40
CA GLU A 25 -33.65 5.99 19.12
C GLU A 25 -32.25 6.63 18.94
N GLY A 26 -32.18 7.79 18.26
CA GLY A 26 -30.94 8.55 18.04
C GLY A 26 -30.04 8.01 16.93
N TRP A 27 -30.50 7.03 16.14
CA TRP A 27 -29.77 6.51 14.98
C TRP A 27 -29.88 7.44 13.79
N ILE A 28 -28.79 7.58 13.03
CA ILE A 28 -28.78 8.35 11.78
C ILE A 28 -28.69 7.36 10.62
N THR A 29 -29.72 7.34 9.78
CA THR A 29 -29.76 6.47 8.60
C THR A 29 -28.81 7.00 7.52
N VAL A 30 -27.80 6.19 7.14
CA VAL A 30 -26.86 6.54 6.06
C VAL A 30 -27.52 6.32 4.70
N THR A 31 -28.01 7.41 4.11
CA THR A 31 -28.51 7.42 2.74
C THR A 31 -27.36 7.73 1.77
N LYS A 32 -27.37 7.11 0.59
CA LYS A 32 -26.37 7.36 -0.45
C LYS A 32 -27.02 8.11 -1.61
N HIS A 33 -26.78 9.41 -1.67
CA HIS A 33 -27.21 10.25 -2.78
C HIS A 33 -26.04 10.52 -3.73
N GLY A 34 -26.29 10.38 -5.04
CA GLY A 34 -25.33 10.72 -6.08
C GLY A 34 -24.86 9.56 -6.95
N LYS A 35 -24.53 9.88 -8.20
CA LYS A 35 -23.94 8.95 -9.15
C LYS A 35 -22.49 8.70 -8.74
N ARG A 36 -22.04 7.44 -8.80
CA ARG A 36 -20.60 7.13 -8.62
C ARG A 36 -19.83 7.89 -9.71
N PRO A 37 -18.78 8.66 -9.38
CA PRO A 37 -17.99 9.33 -10.40
C PRO A 37 -17.45 8.28 -11.37
N VAL A 38 -17.69 8.49 -12.66
CA VAL A 38 -17.16 7.60 -13.69
C VAL A 38 -15.66 7.81 -13.73
N ILE A 39 -14.92 6.77 -13.37
CA ILE A 39 -13.47 6.78 -13.43
C ILE A 39 -13.07 6.81 -14.92
N PRO A 40 -12.31 7.81 -15.39
CA PRO A 40 -11.88 7.87 -16.78
C PRO A 40 -10.92 6.71 -17.07
N ARG A 41 -11.16 5.99 -18.17
CA ARG A 41 -10.32 4.88 -18.66
C ARG A 41 -9.03 5.40 -19.32
N SER A 42 -8.23 6.11 -18.55
CA SER A 42 -6.89 6.55 -18.97
C SER A 42 -5.81 5.66 -18.36
N ASP A 43 -4.71 5.46 -19.07
CA ASP A 43 -3.62 4.61 -18.62
C ASP A 43 -3.01 5.09 -17.29
N ALA A 44 -2.88 6.41 -17.11
CA ALA A 44 -2.39 7.00 -15.86
C ALA A 44 -3.29 6.69 -14.66
N VAL A 45 -4.62 6.69 -14.85
CA VAL A 45 -5.58 6.36 -13.78
C VAL A 45 -5.59 4.86 -13.50
N ASN A 46 -5.51 4.02 -14.53
CA ASN A 46 -5.37 2.57 -14.39
C ASN A 46 -4.11 2.19 -13.61
N GLN A 47 -2.96 2.84 -13.91
CA GLN A 47 -1.72 2.64 -13.16
C GLN A 47 -1.85 3.05 -11.69
N LYS A 48 -2.51 4.17 -11.40
CA LYS A 48 -2.75 4.61 -10.01
C LYS A 48 -3.61 3.60 -9.25
N ILE A 49 -4.69 3.12 -9.85
CA ILE A 49 -5.56 2.08 -9.26
C ILE A 49 -4.76 0.80 -9.00
N ALA A 50 -4.01 0.32 -9.99
CA ALA A 50 -3.17 -0.88 -9.85
C ALA A 50 -2.11 -0.71 -8.73
N SER A 51 -1.50 0.48 -8.61
CA SER A 51 -0.54 0.77 -7.55
C SER A 51 -1.19 0.78 -6.16
N ALA A 52 -2.41 1.31 -6.05
CA ALA A 52 -3.17 1.35 -4.81
C ALA A 52 -3.60 -0.06 -4.39
N GLU A 53 -4.00 -0.90 -5.36
CA GLU A 53 -4.31 -2.31 -5.11
C GLU A 53 -3.08 -3.09 -4.65
N LYS A 54 -1.92 -2.91 -5.29
CA LYS A 54 -0.66 -3.51 -4.85
C LYS A 54 -0.30 -3.12 -3.42
N LYS A 55 -0.44 -1.83 -3.06
CA LYS A 55 -0.22 -1.36 -1.68
C LYS A 55 -1.19 -2.00 -0.69
N LYS A 56 -2.47 -2.09 -1.03
CA LYS A 56 -3.48 -2.75 -0.19
C LYS A 56 -3.19 -4.24 0.00
N ARG A 57 -2.70 -4.94 -1.04
CA ARG A 57 -2.26 -6.34 -0.93
C ARG A 57 -1.04 -6.46 -0.03
N ALA A 58 -0.01 -5.65 -0.25
CA ALA A 58 1.19 -5.65 0.59
C ALA A 58 0.91 -5.34 2.07
N GLN A 59 -0.08 -4.49 2.38
CA GLN A 59 -0.52 -4.23 3.75
C GLN A 59 -1.28 -5.41 4.39
N LYS A 60 -1.97 -6.22 3.58
CA LYS A 60 -2.69 -7.42 4.03
C LYS A 60 -1.80 -8.65 4.09
N GLU A 61 -0.73 -8.67 3.31
CA GLU A 61 0.29 -9.69 3.36
C GLU A 61 1.02 -9.59 4.69
N LEU A 62 0.99 -10.69 5.44
CA LEU A 62 1.57 -10.79 6.77
C LEU A 62 3.07 -11.05 6.65
N VAL A 63 3.78 -10.05 6.13
CA VAL A 63 5.23 -10.10 5.98
C VAL A 63 5.86 -10.13 7.37
N ASN A 64 6.75 -11.10 7.60
CA ASN A 64 7.40 -11.31 8.90
C ASN A 64 6.42 -11.69 10.02
N PHE A 65 5.34 -12.43 9.72
CA PHE A 65 4.39 -12.88 10.74
C PHE A 65 5.06 -13.67 11.86
N TYR A 66 6.03 -14.50 11.49
CA TYR A 66 6.73 -15.34 12.45
C TYR A 66 8.13 -14.82 12.75
N THR A 67 8.54 -14.98 14.01
CA THR A 67 9.87 -14.58 14.50
C THR A 67 11.01 -15.31 13.80
N PHE A 68 10.79 -16.53 13.30
CA PHE A 68 11.81 -17.28 12.55
C PHE A 68 12.13 -16.64 11.20
N GLN A 69 11.15 -16.04 10.50
CA GLN A 69 11.37 -15.33 9.23
C GLN A 69 12.29 -14.12 9.41
N ILE A 70 12.07 -13.38 10.51
CA ILE A 70 12.93 -12.26 10.91
C ILE A 70 14.34 -12.75 11.26
N ARG A 71 14.44 -13.89 11.93
CA ARG A 71 15.74 -14.46 12.31
C ARG A 71 16.53 -14.93 11.09
N GLU A 72 15.88 -15.61 10.15
CA GLU A 72 16.46 -16.10 8.90
C GLU A 72 16.96 -14.95 8.03
N SER A 73 16.11 -13.95 7.75
CA SER A 73 16.51 -12.76 6.97
C SER A 73 17.68 -11.98 7.60
N LYS A 74 17.73 -11.89 8.94
CA LYS A 74 18.87 -11.31 9.65
C LYS A 74 20.13 -12.16 9.51
N MET A 75 20.01 -13.48 9.60
CA MET A 75 21.13 -14.41 9.44
C MET A 75 21.71 -14.34 8.02
N GLU A 76 20.87 -14.34 7.00
CA GLU A 76 21.28 -14.15 5.60
C GLU A 76 22.03 -12.83 5.41
N ARG A 77 21.48 -11.73 5.93
CA ARG A 77 22.14 -10.41 5.86
C ARG A 77 23.50 -10.39 6.56
N ILE A 78 23.63 -11.06 7.71
CA ILE A 78 24.91 -11.19 8.41
C ILE A 78 25.91 -12.02 7.58
N ALA A 79 25.46 -13.11 6.96
CA ALA A 79 26.30 -13.94 6.11
C ALA A 79 26.82 -13.17 4.88
N GLU A 80 25.97 -12.38 4.23
CA GLU A 80 26.36 -11.49 3.13
C GLU A 80 27.42 -10.47 3.55
N LEU A 81 27.25 -9.86 4.72
CA LEU A 81 28.21 -8.89 5.26
C LEU A 81 29.56 -9.53 5.55
N ARG A 82 29.58 -10.75 6.11
CA ARG A 82 30.82 -11.51 6.34
C ARG A 82 31.52 -11.84 5.03
N LYS A 83 30.78 -12.27 4.02
CA LYS A 83 31.32 -12.56 2.68
C LYS A 83 31.98 -11.32 2.06
N LYS A 84 31.26 -10.19 2.05
CA LYS A 84 31.80 -8.91 1.53
C LYS A 84 33.05 -8.47 2.31
N PHE A 85 33.04 -8.62 3.62
CA PHE A 85 34.18 -8.27 4.46
C PHE A 85 35.43 -9.12 4.13
N GLU A 86 35.27 -10.42 3.90
CA GLU A 86 36.38 -11.28 3.48
C GLU A 86 36.92 -10.90 2.09
N GLU A 87 36.04 -10.61 1.14
CA GLU A 87 36.43 -10.15 -0.20
C GLU A 87 37.22 -8.84 -0.13
N ASP A 88 36.75 -7.89 0.66
CA ASP A 88 37.42 -6.60 0.88
C ASP A 88 38.77 -6.79 1.59
N LYS A 89 38.85 -7.69 2.57
CA LYS A 89 40.12 -8.04 3.22
C LYS A 89 41.13 -8.59 2.22
N ARG A 90 40.72 -9.48 1.32
CA ARG A 90 41.56 -10.03 0.25
C ARG A 90 42.01 -8.92 -0.73
N ARG A 91 41.09 -8.02 -1.10
CA ARG A 91 41.42 -6.87 -1.96
C ARG A 91 42.46 -5.95 -1.31
N ILE A 92 42.29 -5.63 -0.03
CA ILE A 92 43.22 -4.78 0.72
C ILE A 92 44.59 -5.46 0.87
N SER A 93 44.65 -6.78 1.11
CA SER A 93 45.95 -7.47 1.19
C SER A 93 46.72 -7.39 -0.13
N LEU A 94 46.03 -7.55 -1.27
CA LEU A 94 46.66 -7.41 -2.59
C LEU A 94 47.16 -5.98 -2.83
N MET A 95 46.35 -4.97 -2.47
CA MET A 95 46.75 -3.56 -2.58
C MET A 95 47.93 -3.21 -1.66
N LYS A 96 47.97 -3.76 -0.44
CA LYS A 96 49.10 -3.57 0.48
C LYS A 96 50.37 -4.21 -0.06
N ALA A 97 50.28 -5.42 -0.63
CA ALA A 97 51.42 -6.11 -1.22
C ALA A 97 51.96 -5.40 -2.47
N SER A 98 51.09 -4.81 -3.30
CA SER A 98 51.51 -4.06 -4.49
C SER A 98 52.05 -2.65 -4.16
N ARG A 99 51.75 -2.12 -2.96
CA ARG A 99 52.23 -0.80 -2.55
C ARG A 99 53.73 -0.84 -2.26
N ARG A 100 54.52 -0.16 -3.09
CA ARG A 100 55.93 0.13 -2.79
C ARG A 100 55.99 1.18 -1.68
N PHE A 101 56.43 0.75 -0.50
CA PHE A 101 56.62 1.62 0.66
C PHE A 101 57.59 2.76 0.31
N ARG A 102 57.10 4.00 0.32
CA ARG A 102 57.90 5.22 0.21
C ARG A 102 57.86 5.91 1.58
N PRO A 103 58.85 5.65 2.46
CA PRO A 103 59.01 6.46 3.64
C PRO A 103 59.44 7.87 3.21
N VAL A 104 58.94 8.87 3.94
CA VAL A 104 59.42 10.25 3.86
C VAL A 104 60.69 10.37 4.67
#